data_AF-A0A970YU61-F1
#
_entry.id   AF-A0A970YU61-F1
#
_cell.length_a   1.000
_cell.length_b   1.000
_cell.length_c   1.000
_cell.angle_alpha   90.00
_cell.angle_beta   90.00
_cell.angle_gamma   90.00
#
_symmetry.space_group_name_H-M   'P 1'
#
loop_
_entity.id
_entity.type
_entity.pdbx_description
1 polymer ?
#
loop_
_entity_poly.entity_id
_entity_poly.type
_entity_poly.pdbx_seq_one_letter_code
_entity_poly.pdbx_strand_id
1 'polypeptide(L)'
;LYIVLVPVAGLFLKQRPGIQCWIGVAIGTAGLYFLTITESFTIAWGDFVVLIGAFFWAAHVLSIDHFNPYVNSIKLALTQFIVCASWSTIGMLIFERPTLDAILGGAVPILYAGVLSCGGGFTFQILGQKHTSPTVASLILSMEAVFGAIFGFLILTEIMSGRELAGCVLMFAAVIISQLPEKKKQIDQETL
;
A
#
# COMPACT_ATOMS: atom_id res chain seq x y z
N LEU A 1 3.47 0.81 7.93
CA LEU A 1 3.43 -0.53 8.58
C LEU A 1 3.55 -1.68 7.59
N TYR A 2 2.68 -1.77 6.57
CA TYR A 2 2.71 -2.89 5.63
C TYR A 2 3.98 -2.98 4.76
N ILE A 3 4.68 -1.85 4.52
CA ILE A 3 5.98 -1.80 3.81
C ILE A 3 7.00 -2.80 4.38
N VAL A 4 6.97 -3.03 5.70
CA VAL A 4 7.87 -3.96 6.39
C VAL A 4 7.25 -5.36 6.48
N LEU A 5 5.93 -5.45 6.71
CA LEU A 5 5.25 -6.74 6.87
C LEU A 5 5.23 -7.55 5.58
N VAL A 6 5.03 -6.93 4.42
CA VAL A 6 4.98 -7.61 3.12
C VAL A 6 6.28 -8.37 2.80
N PRO A 7 7.48 -7.76 2.81
CA PRO A 7 8.72 -8.50 2.55
C PRO A 7 9.00 -9.56 3.61
N VAL A 8 8.74 -9.28 4.89
CA VAL A 8 8.96 -10.23 5.98
C VAL A 8 8.05 -11.46 5.85
N ALA A 9 6.75 -11.24 5.61
CA ALA A 9 5.79 -12.32 5.37
C ALA A 9 6.07 -13.05 4.04
N GLY A 10 6.54 -12.34 3.02
CA GLY A 10 6.94 -12.90 1.73
C GLY A 10 8.08 -13.92 1.82
N LEU A 11 9.00 -13.77 2.79
CA LEU A 11 10.06 -14.77 3.04
C LEU A 11 9.48 -16.15 3.36
N PHE A 12 8.37 -16.22 4.12
CA PHE A 12 7.70 -17.48 4.45
C PHE A 12 7.04 -18.12 3.22
N LEU A 13 6.68 -17.31 2.22
CA LEU A 13 6.17 -17.76 0.92
C LEU A 13 7.28 -18.04 -0.10
N LYS A 14 8.53 -18.21 0.37
CA LYS A 14 9.74 -18.48 -0.44
C LYS A 14 10.08 -17.38 -1.44
N GLN A 15 9.55 -16.17 -1.26
CA GLN A 15 10.00 -15.02 -2.02
C GLN A 15 11.36 -14.59 -1.48
N ARG A 16 12.26 -14.18 -2.38
CA ARG A 16 13.60 -13.70 -2.03
C ARG A 16 13.77 -12.27 -2.53
N PRO A 17 13.31 -11.27 -1.76
CA PRO A 17 13.54 -9.87 -2.10
C PRO A 17 15.03 -9.60 -2.17
N GLY A 18 15.43 -8.84 -3.19
CA GLY A 18 16.82 -8.42 -3.36
C GLY A 18 17.33 -7.51 -2.24
N ILE A 19 18.65 -7.35 -2.14
CA ILE A 19 19.28 -6.43 -1.18
C ILE A 19 18.83 -4.97 -1.43
N GLN A 20 18.63 -4.59 -2.68
CA GLN A 20 18.10 -3.27 -3.05
C GLN A 20 16.68 -3.06 -2.54
N CYS A 21 15.84 -4.11 -2.54
CA CYS A 21 14.50 -4.04 -1.95
C CYS A 21 14.57 -3.82 -0.45
N TRP A 22 15.46 -4.51 0.27
CA TRP A 22 15.63 -4.32 1.72
C TRP A 22 16.15 -2.93 2.09
N ILE A 23 17.09 -2.40 1.29
CA ILE A 23 17.55 -1.00 1.44
C ILE A 23 16.36 -0.05 1.20
N GLY A 24 15.57 -0.27 0.16
CA GLY A 24 14.35 0.48 -0.12
C GLY A 24 13.35 0.42 1.04
N VAL A 25 13.12 -0.75 1.63
CA VAL A 25 12.24 -0.92 2.80
C VAL A 25 12.75 -0.12 4.00
N ALA A 26 14.06 -0.15 4.28
CA ALA A 26 14.65 0.62 5.37
C ALA A 26 14.51 2.14 5.15
N ILE A 27 14.88 2.63 3.97
CA ILE A 27 14.78 4.05 3.61
C ILE A 27 13.31 4.51 3.60
N GLY A 28 12.42 3.70 3.01
CA GLY A 28 11.00 4.00 2.91
C GLY A 28 10.32 4.03 4.27
N THR A 29 10.72 3.15 5.19
CA THR A 29 10.23 3.17 6.58
C THR A 29 10.69 4.43 7.31
N ALA A 30 11.95 4.85 7.12
CA ALA A 30 12.46 6.10 7.70
C ALA A 30 11.76 7.34 7.10
N GLY A 31 11.52 7.34 5.78
CA GLY A 31 10.78 8.40 5.10
C GLY A 31 9.33 8.50 5.59
N LEU A 32 8.65 7.36 5.71
CA LEU A 32 7.29 7.30 6.25
C LEU A 32 7.25 7.80 7.69
N TYR A 33 8.24 7.45 8.53
CA TYR A 33 8.35 7.95 9.90
C TYR A 33 8.42 9.49 9.94
N PHE A 34 9.27 10.12 9.13
CA PHE A 34 9.36 11.58 9.07
C PHE A 34 8.09 12.25 8.56
N LEU A 35 7.36 11.56 7.68
CA LEU A 35 6.12 12.05 7.11
C LEU A 35 4.93 11.93 8.07
N THR A 36 4.83 10.86 8.86
CA THR A 36 3.60 10.55 9.62
C THR A 36 3.72 10.68 11.13
N ILE A 37 4.92 10.72 11.71
CA ILE A 37 5.10 10.75 13.17
C ILE A 37 5.54 12.14 13.62
N THR A 38 4.63 12.84 14.30
CA THR A 38 4.82 14.22 14.78
C THR A 38 4.74 14.39 16.28
N GLU A 39 4.05 13.53 17.01
CA GLU A 39 3.78 13.65 18.44
C GLU A 39 4.47 12.57 19.30
N SER A 40 4.24 12.64 20.62
CA SER A 40 4.77 11.70 21.61
C SER A 40 4.35 10.26 21.33
N PHE A 41 5.30 9.33 21.44
CA PHE A 41 5.08 7.88 21.35
C PHE A 41 4.20 7.38 22.51
N THR A 42 2.88 7.49 22.37
CA THR A 42 1.90 6.85 23.26
C THR A 42 1.18 5.76 22.47
N ILE A 43 1.30 4.52 22.92
CA ILE A 43 0.60 3.40 22.30
C ILE A 43 -0.87 3.45 22.73
N ALA A 44 -1.75 3.77 21.79
CA ALA A 44 -3.19 3.73 21.97
C ALA A 44 -3.77 2.39 21.51
N TRP A 45 -5.00 2.08 21.94
CA TRP A 45 -5.74 0.91 21.44
C TRP A 45 -5.89 0.93 19.91
N GLY A 46 -6.04 2.13 19.33
CA GLY A 46 -6.09 2.33 17.88
C GLY A 46 -4.86 1.78 17.16
N ASP A 47 -3.65 1.93 17.74
CA ASP A 47 -2.41 1.44 17.12
C ASP A 47 -2.41 -0.08 16.98
N PHE A 48 -2.99 -0.79 17.96
CA PHE A 48 -3.14 -2.23 17.90
C PHE A 48 -4.11 -2.66 16.79
N VAL A 49 -5.22 -1.95 16.62
CA VAL A 49 -6.18 -2.20 15.52
C VAL A 49 -5.54 -1.93 14.16
N VAL A 50 -4.78 -0.84 14.02
CA VAL A 50 -4.04 -0.51 12.79
C VAL A 50 -2.99 -1.57 12.47
N LEU A 51 -2.30 -2.10 13.48
CA LEU A 51 -1.33 -3.20 13.31
C LEU A 51 -1.99 -4.47 12.78
N ILE A 52 -3.15 -4.85 13.33
CA ILE A 52 -3.95 -5.98 12.83
C ILE A 52 -4.37 -5.73 11.37
N GLY A 53 -4.87 -4.52 11.06
CA GLY A 53 -5.23 -4.14 9.70
C GLY A 53 -4.05 -4.24 8.73
N ALA A 54 -2.85 -3.81 9.15
CA ALA A 54 -1.65 -3.92 8.34
C ALA A 54 -1.26 -5.38 8.04
N PHE A 55 -1.53 -6.31 8.95
CA PHE A 55 -1.33 -7.74 8.72
C PHE A 55 -2.30 -8.28 7.66
N PHE A 56 -3.59 -7.94 7.75
CA PHE A 56 -4.58 -8.32 6.73
C PHE A 56 -4.25 -7.72 5.35
N TRP A 57 -3.80 -6.47 5.33
CA TRP A 57 -3.36 -5.82 4.09
C TRP A 57 -2.14 -6.52 3.48
N ALA A 58 -1.14 -6.86 4.30
CA ALA A 58 0.02 -7.63 3.83
C ALA A 58 -0.39 -9.01 3.29
N ALA A 59 -1.29 -9.70 3.98
CA ALA A 59 -1.84 -10.98 3.53
C ALA A 59 -2.61 -10.84 2.20
N HIS A 60 -3.38 -9.76 2.02
CA HIS A 60 -4.10 -9.46 0.78
C HIS A 60 -3.14 -9.21 -0.39
N VAL A 61 -2.11 -8.38 -0.20
CA VAL A 61 -1.06 -8.12 -1.19
C VAL A 61 -0.35 -9.41 -1.61
N LEU A 62 0.04 -10.25 -0.64
CA LEU A 62 0.70 -11.53 -0.93
C LEU A 62 -0.24 -12.55 -1.59
N SER A 63 -1.53 -12.54 -1.22
CA SER A 63 -2.53 -13.40 -1.85
C SER A 63 -2.76 -13.00 -3.31
N ILE A 64 -2.82 -11.69 -3.61
CA ILE A 64 -2.88 -11.22 -5.00
C ILE A 64 -1.65 -11.72 -5.75
N ASP A 65 -0.46 -11.46 -5.23
CA ASP A 65 0.79 -11.91 -5.89
C ASP A 65 0.81 -13.42 -6.17
N HIS A 66 0.32 -14.24 -5.24
CA HIS A 66 0.20 -15.68 -5.43
C HIS A 66 -0.81 -16.07 -6.52
N PHE A 67 -2.02 -15.48 -6.53
CA PHE A 67 -3.09 -15.91 -7.44
C PHE A 67 -3.04 -15.27 -8.82
N ASN A 68 -2.49 -14.06 -8.94
CA ASN A 68 -2.50 -13.24 -10.15
C ASN A 68 -1.83 -13.91 -11.38
N PRO A 69 -0.80 -14.77 -11.25
CA PRO A 69 -0.29 -15.56 -12.38
C PRO A 69 -1.26 -16.62 -12.91
N TYR A 70 -2.17 -17.11 -12.08
CA TYR A 70 -3.07 -18.22 -12.41
C TYR A 70 -4.44 -17.79 -12.95
N VAL A 71 -4.79 -16.50 -12.80
CA VAL A 71 -6.11 -15.98 -13.18
C VAL A 71 -6.02 -14.68 -13.98
N ASN A 72 -7.12 -14.28 -14.60
CA ASN A 72 -7.21 -12.95 -15.21
C ASN A 72 -7.34 -11.89 -14.10
N SER A 73 -6.42 -10.93 -14.09
CA SER A 73 -6.32 -9.86 -13.09
C SER A 73 -7.59 -9.02 -12.92
N ILE A 74 -8.30 -8.75 -14.03
CA ILE A 74 -9.56 -7.98 -13.99
C ILE A 74 -10.67 -8.83 -13.36
N LYS A 75 -10.76 -10.12 -13.69
CA LYS A 75 -11.73 -11.03 -13.06
C LYS A 75 -11.46 -11.19 -11.57
N LEU A 76 -10.18 -11.24 -11.17
CA LEU A 76 -9.78 -11.27 -9.77
C LEU A 76 -10.23 -9.99 -9.04
N ALA A 77 -9.97 -8.81 -9.62
CA ALA A 77 -10.42 -7.53 -9.06
C ALA A 77 -11.94 -7.45 -8.90
N LEU A 78 -12.69 -7.80 -9.95
CA LEU A 78 -14.16 -7.83 -9.92
C LEU A 78 -14.69 -8.76 -8.82
N THR A 79 -14.08 -9.94 -8.66
CA THR A 79 -14.50 -10.90 -7.63
C THR A 79 -14.26 -10.32 -6.23
N GLN A 80 -13.11 -9.69 -6.00
CA GLN A 80 -12.81 -9.03 -4.73
C GLN A 80 -13.79 -7.89 -4.43
N PHE A 81 -14.13 -7.06 -5.42
CA PHE A 81 -15.10 -5.98 -5.24
C PHE A 81 -16.50 -6.50 -4.93
N ILE A 82 -16.97 -7.56 -5.61
CA ILE A 82 -18.29 -8.15 -5.34
C ILE A 82 -18.35 -8.70 -3.91
N VAL A 83 -17.31 -9.44 -3.49
CA VAL A 83 -17.23 -10.01 -2.14
C VAL A 83 -17.18 -8.89 -1.09
N CYS A 84 -16.33 -7.88 -1.30
CA CYS A 84 -16.19 -6.74 -0.40
C CYS A 84 -17.49 -5.92 -0.30
N ALA A 85 -18.14 -5.62 -1.43
CA ALA A 85 -19.41 -4.90 -1.46
C ALA A 85 -20.52 -5.67 -0.73
N SER A 86 -20.59 -6.99 -0.94
CA SER A 86 -21.58 -7.84 -0.27
C SER A 86 -21.39 -7.83 1.24
N TRP A 87 -20.15 -8.07 1.70
CA TRP A 87 -19.84 -8.14 3.14
C TRP A 87 -19.98 -6.77 3.82
N SER A 88 -19.54 -5.71 3.14
CA SER A 88 -19.67 -4.33 3.65
C SER A 88 -21.13 -3.89 3.73
N THR A 89 -21.97 -4.28 2.76
CA THR A 89 -23.42 -4.00 2.80
C THR A 89 -24.08 -4.71 3.99
N ILE A 90 -23.73 -5.98 4.23
CA ILE A 90 -24.23 -6.71 5.41
C ILE A 90 -23.79 -6.02 6.70
N GLY A 91 -22.52 -5.61 6.79
CA GLY A 91 -22.00 -4.88 7.95
C GLY A 91 -22.73 -3.55 8.19
N MET A 92 -22.93 -2.76 7.14
CA MET A 92 -23.69 -1.50 7.20
C MET A 92 -25.11 -1.72 7.75
N LEU A 93 -25.81 -2.77 7.33
CA LEU A 93 -27.16 -3.06 7.80
C LEU A 93 -27.24 -3.55 9.26
N ILE A 94 -26.16 -4.16 9.78
CA ILE A 94 -26.11 -4.69 11.15
C ILE A 94 -25.66 -3.61 12.14
N PHE A 95 -24.64 -2.83 11.79
CA PHE A 95 -23.96 -1.93 12.72
C PHE A 95 -24.37 -0.46 12.55
N GLU A 96 -24.94 -0.06 11.42
CA GLU A 96 -25.30 1.33 11.13
C GLU A 96 -26.81 1.50 10.89
N ARG A 97 -27.24 2.76 10.74
CA ARG A 97 -28.62 3.14 10.40
C ARG A 97 -28.63 3.93 9.09
N PRO A 98 -28.46 3.25 7.94
CA PRO A 98 -28.40 3.96 6.66
C PRO A 98 -29.74 4.62 6.37
N THR A 99 -29.71 5.90 6.02
CA THR A 99 -30.87 6.63 5.50
C THR A 99 -30.59 7.02 4.06
N LEU A 100 -31.62 7.00 3.21
CA LEU A 100 -31.46 7.37 1.80
C LEU A 100 -30.97 8.82 1.65
N ASP A 101 -31.43 9.72 2.51
CA ASP A 101 -31.00 11.13 2.50
C ASP A 101 -29.50 11.27 2.81
N ALA A 102 -28.96 10.49 3.76
CA ALA A 102 -27.53 10.50 4.05
C ALA A 102 -26.69 9.94 2.89
N ILE A 103 -27.18 8.88 2.24
CA ILE A 103 -26.50 8.28 1.07
C ILE A 103 -26.50 9.25 -0.12
N LEU A 104 -27.64 9.87 -0.41
CA LEU A 104 -27.76 10.84 -1.50
C LEU A 104 -26.98 12.12 -1.22
N GLY A 105 -26.99 12.60 0.03
CA GLY A 105 -26.18 13.75 0.46
C GLY A 105 -24.68 13.50 0.34
N GLY A 106 -24.23 12.25 0.54
CA GLY A 106 -22.85 11.81 0.36
C GLY A 106 -22.52 11.23 -1.02
N ALA A 107 -23.40 11.33 -2.02
CA ALA A 107 -23.25 10.59 -3.28
C ALA A 107 -21.94 10.91 -4.02
N VAL A 108 -21.52 12.18 -4.04
CA VAL A 108 -20.28 12.61 -4.72
C VAL A 108 -19.04 11.97 -4.10
N PRO A 109 -18.76 12.12 -2.79
CA PRO A 109 -17.60 11.46 -2.17
C PRO A 109 -17.70 9.93 -2.20
N ILE A 110 -18.91 9.35 -2.10
CA ILE A 110 -19.11 7.90 -2.21
C ILE A 110 -18.73 7.40 -3.61
N LEU A 111 -19.20 8.07 -4.67
CA LEU A 111 -18.86 7.70 -6.05
C LEU A 111 -17.38 7.89 -6.35
N TYR A 112 -16.79 8.99 -5.86
CA TYR A 112 -15.35 9.23 -6.00
C TYR A 112 -14.52 8.15 -5.31
N ALA A 113 -14.81 7.87 -4.03
CA ALA A 113 -14.11 6.84 -3.26
C ALA A 113 -14.33 5.44 -3.84
N GLY A 114 -15.55 5.10 -4.22
CA GLY A 114 -15.89 3.77 -4.74
C GLY A 114 -15.35 3.50 -6.13
N VAL A 115 -15.62 4.39 -7.10
CA VAL A 115 -15.29 4.15 -8.51
C VAL A 115 -13.83 4.46 -8.81
N LEU A 116 -13.36 5.64 -8.43
CA LEU A 116 -12.01 6.09 -8.78
C LEU A 116 -10.98 5.52 -7.81
N SER A 117 -11.15 5.74 -6.51
CA SER A 117 -10.16 5.32 -5.52
C SER A 117 -10.10 3.80 -5.37
N CYS A 118 -11.20 3.15 -5.00
CA CYS A 118 -11.23 1.70 -4.80
C CYS A 118 -11.26 0.95 -6.14
N GLY A 119 -12.22 1.25 -7.01
CA GLY A 119 -12.40 0.56 -8.29
C GLY A 119 -11.19 0.68 -9.20
N GLY A 120 -10.83 1.91 -9.56
CA GLY A 120 -9.65 2.20 -10.38
C GLY A 120 -8.35 1.82 -9.68
N GLY A 121 -8.11 2.36 -8.47
CA GLY A 121 -6.86 2.18 -7.74
C GLY A 121 -6.50 0.73 -7.47
N PHE A 122 -7.41 -0.07 -6.89
CA PHE A 122 -7.12 -1.47 -6.59
C PHE A 122 -7.07 -2.35 -7.85
N THR A 123 -7.79 -2.00 -8.92
CA THR A 123 -7.62 -2.69 -10.21
C THR A 123 -6.23 -2.45 -10.78
N PHE A 124 -5.75 -1.20 -10.77
CA PHE A 124 -4.40 -0.88 -11.20
C PHE A 124 -3.34 -1.50 -10.30
N GLN A 125 -3.58 -1.58 -8.99
CA GLN A 125 -2.72 -2.32 -8.08
C GLN A 125 -2.60 -3.79 -8.51
N ILE A 126 -3.71 -4.49 -8.73
CA ILE A 126 -3.70 -5.91 -9.11
C ILE A 126 -3.01 -6.08 -10.48
N LEU A 127 -3.26 -5.20 -11.44
CA LEU A 127 -2.60 -5.23 -12.74
C LEU A 127 -1.08 -4.98 -12.61
N GLY A 128 -0.67 -3.99 -11.83
CA GLY A 128 0.74 -3.66 -11.60
C GLY A 128 1.50 -4.76 -10.85
N GLN A 129 0.87 -5.36 -9.84
CA GLN A 129 1.42 -6.48 -9.07
C GLN A 129 1.71 -7.71 -9.92
N LYS A 130 1.07 -7.85 -11.09
CA LYS A 130 1.39 -8.95 -12.02
C LYS A 130 2.81 -8.86 -12.57
N HIS A 131 3.38 -7.66 -12.62
CA HIS A 131 4.65 -7.36 -13.27
C HIS A 131 5.71 -6.89 -12.28
N THR A 132 5.46 -6.99 -10.98
CA THR A 132 6.32 -6.42 -9.94
C THR A 132 6.24 -7.26 -8.68
N SER A 133 7.36 -7.44 -7.99
CA SER A 133 7.37 -8.16 -6.72
C SER A 133 6.48 -7.47 -5.68
N PRO A 134 5.84 -8.21 -4.76
CA PRO A 134 4.93 -7.61 -3.79
C PRO A 134 5.65 -6.65 -2.84
N THR A 135 6.95 -6.83 -2.63
CA THR A 135 7.79 -5.88 -1.86
C THR A 135 7.85 -4.53 -2.55
N VAL A 136 8.21 -4.49 -3.83
CA VAL A 136 8.27 -3.24 -4.62
C VAL A 136 6.87 -2.66 -4.80
N ALA A 137 5.85 -3.49 -5.03
CA ALA A 137 4.46 -3.03 -5.10
C ALA A 137 4.03 -2.34 -3.78
N SER A 138 4.40 -2.91 -2.63
CA SER A 138 4.08 -2.31 -1.32
C SER A 138 4.80 -0.97 -1.11
N LEU A 139 6.03 -0.81 -1.60
CA LEU A 139 6.74 0.46 -1.58
C LEU A 139 6.04 1.51 -2.46
N ILE A 140 5.64 1.13 -3.67
CA ILE A 140 4.90 2.02 -4.58
C ILE A 140 3.55 2.41 -3.96
N LEU A 141 2.80 1.46 -3.41
CA LEU A 141 1.51 1.73 -2.75
C LEU A 141 1.67 2.72 -1.58
N SER A 142 2.79 2.66 -0.86
CA SER A 142 3.05 3.62 0.21
C SER A 142 3.28 5.06 -0.24
N MET A 143 3.50 5.30 -1.54
CA MET A 143 3.52 6.66 -2.10
C MET A 143 2.18 7.37 -1.94
N GLU A 144 1.09 6.67 -1.64
CA GLU A 144 -0.17 7.30 -1.24
C GLU A 144 0.04 8.34 -0.14
N ALA A 145 0.88 8.07 0.87
CA ALA A 145 1.15 9.04 1.93
C ALA A 145 1.86 10.30 1.41
N VAL A 146 2.79 10.14 0.46
CA VAL A 146 3.51 11.26 -0.17
C VAL A 146 2.55 12.11 -1.00
N PHE A 147 1.72 11.49 -1.83
CA PHE A 147 0.71 12.20 -2.61
C PHE A 147 -0.34 12.85 -1.71
N GLY A 148 -0.74 12.18 -0.64
CA GLY A 148 -1.64 12.72 0.39
C GLY A 148 -1.08 14.00 0.99
N ALA A 149 0.19 14.01 1.41
CA ALA A 149 0.84 15.20 1.94
C ALA A 149 0.96 16.32 0.90
N ILE A 150 1.33 16.01 -0.34
CA ILE A 150 1.43 16.99 -1.43
C ILE A 150 0.07 17.61 -1.74
N PHE A 151 -0.98 16.80 -1.86
CA PHE A 151 -2.33 17.30 -2.13
C PHE A 151 -2.94 18.01 -0.91
N GLY A 152 -2.59 17.61 0.32
CA GLY A 152 -2.92 18.37 1.53
C GLY A 152 -2.32 19.78 1.50
N PHE A 153 -1.05 19.89 1.13
CA PHE A 153 -0.39 21.19 0.94
C PHE A 153 -1.04 22.02 -0.19
N LEU A 154 -1.29 21.41 -1.37
CA LEU A 154 -1.77 22.14 -2.55
C LEU A 154 -3.26 22.50 -2.52
N ILE A 155 -4.12 21.58 -2.04
CA ILE A 155 -5.58 21.69 -2.10
C ILE A 155 -6.16 22.15 -0.76
N LEU A 156 -5.67 21.59 0.35
CA LEU A 156 -6.15 21.90 1.70
C LEU A 156 -5.36 23.05 2.36
N THR A 157 -4.34 23.59 1.67
CA THR A 157 -3.48 24.69 2.15
C THR A 157 -2.80 24.39 3.49
N GLU A 158 -2.52 23.12 3.77
CA GLU A 158 -1.77 22.70 4.96
C GLU A 158 -0.31 23.14 4.88
N ILE A 159 0.33 23.35 6.04
CA ILE A 159 1.75 23.75 6.09
C ILE A 159 2.61 22.50 6.10
N MET A 160 3.40 22.31 5.04
CA MET A 160 4.36 21.21 4.98
C MET A 160 5.69 21.62 5.62
N SER A 161 6.03 20.97 6.72
CA SER A 161 7.29 21.15 7.43
C SER A 161 8.49 20.62 6.62
N GLY A 162 9.69 21.12 6.93
CA GLY A 162 10.92 20.60 6.33
C GLY A 162 11.15 19.11 6.61
N ARG A 163 10.59 18.58 7.72
CA ARG A 163 10.66 17.15 8.06
C ARG A 163 9.77 16.32 7.14
N GLU A 164 8.54 16.76 6.87
CA GLU A 164 7.64 16.08 5.94
C GLU A 164 8.19 16.08 4.52
N LEU A 165 8.78 17.21 4.08
CA LEU A 165 9.46 17.27 2.77
C LEU A 165 10.62 16.26 2.68
N ALA A 166 11.45 16.16 3.72
CA ALA A 166 12.50 15.16 3.78
C ALA A 166 11.93 13.73 3.75
N GLY A 167 10.81 13.48 4.44
CA GLY A 167 10.07 12.22 4.38
C GLY A 167 9.65 11.87 2.95
N CYS A 168 9.04 12.81 2.23
CA CYS A 168 8.64 12.64 0.82
C CYS A 168 9.83 12.28 -0.08
N VAL A 169 10.96 12.97 0.06
CA VAL A 169 12.18 12.70 -0.73
C VAL A 169 12.74 11.31 -0.44
N LEU A 170 12.81 10.92 0.84
CA LEU A 170 13.28 9.58 1.24
C LEU A 170 12.37 8.48 0.70
N MET A 171 11.05 8.68 0.78
CA MET A 171 10.07 7.75 0.25
C MET A 171 10.21 7.60 -1.28
N PHE A 172 10.38 8.69 -2.02
CA PHE A 172 10.66 8.64 -3.46
C PHE A 172 11.97 7.90 -3.78
N ALA A 173 13.04 8.21 -3.05
CA ALA A 173 14.33 7.55 -3.21
C ALA A 173 14.24 6.04 -2.94
N ALA A 174 13.50 5.63 -1.91
CA ALA A 174 13.26 4.23 -1.59
C ALA A 174 12.61 3.45 -2.75
N VAL A 175 11.59 4.04 -3.39
CA VAL A 175 10.94 3.45 -4.56
C VAL A 175 11.93 3.29 -5.71
N ILE A 176 12.69 4.33 -6.03
CA ILE A 176 13.68 4.29 -7.12
C ILE A 176 14.74 3.22 -6.85
N ILE A 177 15.34 3.21 -5.66
CA ILE A 177 16.38 2.24 -5.28
C ILE A 177 15.85 0.82 -5.35
N SER A 178 14.62 0.58 -4.90
CA SER A 178 14.00 -0.75 -4.91
C SER A 178 13.73 -1.30 -6.31
N GLN A 179 13.64 -0.42 -7.32
CA GLN A 179 13.40 -0.77 -8.71
C GLN A 179 14.68 -0.86 -9.56
N LEU A 180 15.83 -0.44 -9.02
CA LEU A 180 17.09 -0.62 -9.75
C LEU A 180 17.37 -2.12 -9.94
N PRO A 181 17.93 -2.54 -11.07
CA PRO A 181 18.33 -3.92 -11.25
C PRO A 181 19.47 -4.25 -10.29
N GLU A 182 19.39 -5.42 -9.67
CA GLU A 182 20.51 -5.93 -8.88
C GLU A 182 21.67 -6.17 -9.84
N LYS A 183 22.81 -5.52 -9.58
CA LYS A 183 24.07 -5.92 -10.23
C LYS A 183 24.32 -7.37 -9.82
N LYS A 184 24.02 -8.32 -10.71
CA LYS A 184 24.57 -9.67 -10.62
C LYS A 184 26.07 -9.50 -10.45
N LYS A 185 26.62 -9.91 -9.31
CA LYS A 185 28.04 -10.26 -9.26
C LYS A 185 28.22 -11.32 -10.34
N GLN A 186 28.86 -10.95 -11.45
CA GLN A 186 29.55 -11.93 -12.28
C GLN A 186 30.53 -12.60 -11.31
N ILE A 187 30.17 -13.80 -10.86
CA ILE A 187 31.15 -14.70 -10.30
C ILE A 187 31.97 -15.09 -11.51
N ASP A 188 33.22 -14.66 -11.52
CA ASP A 188 34.22 -15.00 -12.52
C ASP A 188 34.14 -16.52 -12.79
N GLN A 189 33.69 -16.87 -14.00
CA GLN A 189 34.04 -18.16 -14.60
C GLN A 189 35.49 -18.06 -15.09
N GLU A 190 36.41 -17.80 -14.16
CA GLU A 190 37.83 -18.09 -14.27
C GLU A 190 38.15 -19.09 -13.15
N THR A 191 37.72 -20.33 -13.29
CA THR A 191 38.49 -21.51 -12.84
C THR A 191 37.80 -22.82 -13.23
N LEU A 192 38.61 -23.64 -13.92
CA LEU A 192 38.46 -25.05 -14.32
C LEU A 192 37.77 -25.34 -15.65
#